data_AF-A0A383CGU2-F1
#
_entry.id   AF-A0A383CGU2-F1
#
_cell.length_a   1.000
_cell.length_b   1.000
_cell.length_c   1.000
_cell.angle_alpha   90.00
_cell.angle_beta   90.00
_cell.angle_gamma   90.00
#
_symmetry.space_group_name_H-M   'P 1'
#
loop_
_entity.id
_entity.type
_entity.pdbx_description
1 polymer ?
#
loop_
_entity_poly.entity_id
_entity_poly.type
_entity_poly.pdbx_seq_one_letter_code
_entity_poly.pdbx_strand_id
1 'polypeptide(L)'
;VRIAVLAIGRARDDPTTRIFDNYMARLPWPHELRELQEIRPLKAEKRKQREADLLLGGVPERALAVALDGGGKMLSSEEFARRIGVWRDDGVPCLAFLIGGADGHGTAVLKRADLTLSFGPMVWPHLL
;
A
#
# COMPACT_ATOMS: atom_id res chain seq x y z
N VAL A 1 3.80 2.31 16.59
CA VAL A 1 3.07 1.85 15.40
C VAL A 1 4.05 1.13 14.47
N ARG A 2 3.68 -0.03 13.92
CA ARG A 2 4.44 -0.73 12.88
C ARG A 2 3.96 -0.30 11.50
N ILE A 3 4.83 -0.29 10.49
CA ILE A 3 4.45 -0.05 9.10
C ILE A 3 4.53 -1.37 8.32
N ALA A 4 3.52 -1.68 7.52
CA ALA A 4 3.57 -2.77 6.56
C ALA A 4 3.30 -2.19 5.18
N VAL A 5 4.14 -2.51 4.20
CA VAL A 5 3.94 -2.14 2.80
C VAL A 5 3.63 -3.43 2.05
N LEU A 6 2.44 -3.52 1.47
CA LEU A 6 1.99 -4.66 0.69
C LEU A 6 1.82 -4.21 -0.75
N ALA A 7 2.66 -4.71 -1.63
CA ALA A 7 2.69 -4.30 -3.03
C ALA A 7 2.46 -5.49 -3.96
N ILE A 8 1.68 -5.26 -5.01
CA ILE A 8 1.58 -6.20 -6.12
C ILE A 8 2.75 -5.94 -7.08
N GLY A 9 3.51 -6.99 -7.37
CA GLY A 9 4.73 -6.93 -8.18
C GLY A 9 5.98 -7.27 -7.36
N ARG A 10 7.10 -7.44 -8.06
CA ARG A 10 8.42 -7.62 -7.47
C ARG A 10 9.40 -6.62 -8.09
N ALA A 11 10.06 -5.83 -7.26
CA ALA A 11 11.10 -4.89 -7.67
C ALA A 11 12.47 -5.59 -7.77
N ARG A 12 12.56 -6.71 -8.51
CA ARG A 12 13.84 -7.41 -8.67
C ARG A 12 14.75 -6.62 -9.62
N ASP A 13 15.93 -6.25 -9.12
CA ASP A 13 16.98 -5.51 -9.84
C ASP A 13 16.55 -4.11 -10.32
N ASP A 14 15.57 -3.48 -9.65
CA ASP A 14 15.09 -2.15 -10.00
C ASP A 14 15.90 -1.05 -9.26
N PRO A 15 16.28 0.07 -9.91
CA PRO A 15 16.87 1.22 -9.23
C PRO A 15 16.05 1.75 -8.04
N THR A 16 14.73 1.56 -8.05
CA THR A 16 13.83 1.97 -6.96
C THR A 16 14.07 1.19 -5.68
N THR A 17 14.58 -0.04 -5.73
CA THR A 17 14.91 -0.83 -4.52
C THR A 17 15.91 -0.09 -3.65
N ARG A 18 16.94 0.53 -4.25
CA ARG A 18 17.94 1.31 -3.50
C ARG A 18 17.34 2.57 -2.88
N ILE A 19 16.37 3.19 -3.57
CA ILE A 19 15.65 4.36 -3.05
C ILE A 19 14.80 3.92 -1.85
N PHE A 20 14.04 2.84 -2.00
CA PHE A 20 13.24 2.24 -0.95
C PHE A 20 14.07 1.93 0.31
N ASP A 21 15.19 1.21 0.15
CA ASP A 21 16.08 0.85 1.26
C ASP A 21 16.63 2.08 1.99
N ASN A 22 16.97 3.15 1.26
CA ASN A 22 17.45 4.40 1.84
C ASN A 22 16.38 5.07 2.72
N TYR A 23 15.12 5.08 2.27
CA TYR A 23 14.02 5.64 3.07
C TYR A 23 13.63 4.74 4.25
N MET A 24 13.61 3.42 4.05
CA MET A 24 13.32 2.46 5.11
C MET A 24 14.36 2.49 6.23
N ALA A 25 15.64 2.65 5.90
CA ALA A 25 16.71 2.79 6.90
C ALA A 25 16.58 4.06 7.78
N ARG A 26 15.89 5.09 7.31
CA ARG A 26 15.63 6.33 8.06
C ARG A 26 14.33 6.29 8.86
N LEU A 27 13.46 5.33 8.57
CA LEU A 27 12.18 5.21 9.23
C LEU A 27 12.39 4.71 10.66
N PRO A 28 11.96 5.46 11.70
CA PRO A 28 12.21 5.09 13.09
C PRO A 28 11.29 3.95 13.58
N TRP A 29 10.36 3.49 12.75
CA TRP A 29 9.37 2.48 13.10
C TRP A 29 9.73 1.12 12.52
N PRO A 30 9.39 0.02 13.22
CA PRO A 30 9.47 -1.31 12.64
C PRO A 30 8.65 -1.36 11.35
N HIS A 31 9.24 -1.89 10.28
CA HIS A 31 8.62 -1.95 8.98
C HIS A 31 8.81 -3.32 8.32
N GLU A 32 7.87 -3.70 7.46
CA GLU A 32 7.95 -4.88 6.61
C GLU A 32 7.50 -4.54 5.20
N LEU A 33 8.19 -5.08 4.19
CA LEU A 33 7.75 -5.09 2.79
C LEU A 33 7.27 -6.48 2.44
N ARG A 34 6.07 -6.58 1.87
CA ARG A 34 5.48 -7.81 1.35
C ARG A 34 5.18 -7.63 -0.12
N GLU A 35 6.05 -8.20 -0.95
CA GLU A 35 5.86 -8.26 -2.39
C GLU A 35 5.02 -9.49 -2.76
N LEU A 36 3.85 -9.23 -3.34
CA LEU A 36 2.86 -10.24 -3.68
C LEU A 36 2.72 -10.30 -5.20
N GLN A 37 2.52 -11.50 -5.75
CA GLN A 37 2.42 -11.66 -7.19
C GLN A 37 1.39 -12.73 -7.57
N GLU A 38 0.53 -12.41 -8.53
CA GLU A 38 -0.29 -13.39 -9.25
C GLU A 38 0.38 -13.70 -10.60
N ILE A 39 0.91 -14.91 -10.73
CA ILE A 39 1.72 -15.32 -11.89
C ILE A 39 0.83 -15.93 -12.98
N ARG A 40 -0.43 -16.30 -12.66
CA ARG A 40 -1.31 -16.94 -13.63
C ARG A 40 -1.79 -15.95 -14.70
N PRO A 41 -1.82 -16.36 -15.98
CA PRO A 41 -2.38 -15.55 -17.06
C PRO A 41 -3.90 -15.49 -16.93
N LEU A 42 -4.37 -14.52 -16.15
CA LEU A 42 -5.79 -14.23 -15.95
C LEU A 42 -6.21 -13.01 -16.79
N LYS A 43 -7.49 -12.98 -17.17
CA LYS A 43 -8.11 -11.74 -17.69
C LYS A 43 -8.07 -10.65 -16.61
N ALA A 44 -7.95 -9.39 -17.02
CA ALA A 44 -7.77 -8.23 -16.13
C ALA A 44 -8.70 -8.23 -14.91
N GLU A 45 -10.02 -8.40 -15.11
CA GLU A 45 -10.99 -8.44 -14.00
C GLU A 45 -10.73 -9.55 -12.98
N LYS A 46 -10.43 -10.76 -13.46
CA LYS A 46 -10.08 -11.88 -12.57
C LYS A 46 -8.74 -11.64 -11.90
N ARG A 47 -7.77 -11.02 -12.59
CA ARG A 47 -6.47 -10.68 -12.01
C ARG A 47 -6.64 -9.68 -10.86
N LYS A 48 -7.35 -8.57 -11.07
CA LYS A 48 -7.67 -7.58 -10.03
C LYS A 48 -8.27 -8.21 -8.78
N GLN A 49 -9.23 -9.13 -8.97
CA GLN A 49 -9.86 -9.81 -7.83
C GLN A 49 -8.84 -10.68 -7.07
N ARG A 50 -7.99 -11.43 -7.77
CA ARG A 50 -6.98 -12.28 -7.12
C ARG A 50 -5.90 -11.46 -6.43
N GLU A 51 -5.45 -10.37 -7.05
CA GLU A 51 -4.51 -9.43 -6.45
C GLU A 51 -5.12 -8.76 -5.21
N ALA A 52 -6.41 -8.41 -5.25
CA ALA A 52 -7.13 -7.92 -4.09
C ALA A 52 -7.17 -8.95 -2.96
N ASP A 53 -7.49 -10.21 -3.26
CA ASP A 53 -7.49 -11.29 -2.28
C ASP A 53 -6.11 -11.49 -1.65
N LEU A 54 -5.04 -11.42 -2.46
CA LEU A 54 -3.65 -11.51 -1.99
C LEU A 54 -3.28 -10.35 -1.06
N LEU A 55 -3.56 -9.11 -1.46
CA LEU A 55 -3.31 -7.93 -0.64
C LEU A 55 -4.04 -8.03 0.69
N LEU A 56 -5.34 -8.32 0.66
CA LEU A 56 -6.18 -8.42 1.85
C LEU A 56 -5.75 -9.56 2.78
N GLY A 57 -5.39 -10.72 2.23
CA GLY A 57 -4.86 -11.84 3.01
C GLY A 57 -3.49 -11.54 3.63
N GLY A 58 -2.74 -10.59 3.08
CA GLY A 58 -1.49 -10.13 3.64
C GLY A 58 -1.64 -9.10 4.77
N VAL A 59 -2.79 -8.41 4.88
CA VAL A 59 -3.00 -7.34 5.88
C VAL A 59 -2.89 -7.93 7.29
N PRO A 60 -1.99 -7.42 8.15
CA PRO A 60 -1.90 -7.91 9.52
C PRO A 60 -3.19 -7.69 10.30
N GLU A 61 -3.48 -8.57 11.27
CA GLU A 61 -4.65 -8.41 12.13
C GLU A 61 -4.64 -7.05 12.85
N ARG A 62 -5.82 -6.43 12.93
CA ARG A 62 -6.05 -5.10 13.54
C ARG A 62 -5.24 -3.96 12.91
N ALA A 63 -4.60 -4.18 11.75
CA ALA A 63 -3.97 -3.11 11.01
C ALA A 63 -5.01 -2.18 10.38
N LEU A 64 -4.68 -0.89 10.39
CA LEU A 64 -5.38 0.11 9.61
C LEU A 64 -4.85 0.07 8.18
N ALA A 65 -5.74 -0.16 7.22
CA ALA A 65 -5.40 -0.30 5.81
C ALA A 65 -5.47 1.05 5.08
N VAL A 66 -4.38 1.43 4.43
CA VAL A 66 -4.28 2.62 3.60
C VAL A 66 -4.06 2.18 2.15
N ALA A 67 -5.05 2.32 1.28
CA ALA A 67 -4.91 2.02 -0.14
C ALA A 67 -4.36 3.21 -0.92
N LEU A 68 -3.34 3.00 -1.75
CA LEU A 68 -2.81 4.03 -2.64
C LEU A 68 -3.54 3.95 -3.99
N ASP A 69 -4.38 4.94 -4.27
CA ASP A 69 -5.21 4.96 -5.47
C ASP A 69 -5.44 6.41 -5.94
N GLY A 70 -5.43 6.63 -7.25
CA GLY A 70 -5.62 7.96 -7.85
C GLY A 70 -6.99 8.58 -7.51
N GLY A 71 -8.02 7.76 -7.28
CA GLY A 71 -9.35 8.19 -6.85
C GLY A 71 -9.45 8.48 -5.34
N GLY A 72 -8.36 8.35 -4.60
CA GLY A 72 -8.29 8.61 -3.17
C GLY A 72 -8.30 10.09 -2.78
N LYS A 73 -8.32 10.34 -1.47
CA LYS A 73 -8.19 11.67 -0.91
C LYS A 73 -6.74 12.17 -1.08
N MET A 74 -6.58 13.38 -1.61
CA MET A 74 -5.31 14.08 -1.58
C MET A 74 -5.13 14.76 -0.22
N LEU A 75 -3.99 14.52 0.42
CA LEU A 75 -3.61 15.13 1.69
C LEU A 75 -2.29 15.86 1.51
N SER A 76 -2.13 17.02 2.15
CA SER A 76 -0.80 17.61 2.32
C SER A 76 0.07 16.72 3.22
N SER A 77 1.39 16.90 3.17
CA SER A 77 2.33 16.19 4.05
C SER A 77 2.01 16.43 5.53
N GLU A 78 1.62 17.65 5.91
CA GLU A 78 1.24 18.01 7.28
C GLU A 78 -0.08 17.34 7.69
N GLU A 79 -1.06 17.29 6.79
CA GLU A 79 -2.33 16.60 7.04
C GLU A 79 -2.13 15.10 7.22
N PHE A 80 -1.30 14.49 6.38
CA PHE A 80 -0.96 13.08 6.46
C PHE A 80 -0.19 12.76 7.75
N ALA A 81 0.80 13.59 8.12
CA ALA A 81 1.54 13.45 9.37
C ALA A 81 0.61 13.56 10.60
N ARG A 82 -0.32 14.53 10.60
CA ARG A 82 -1.34 14.65 11.66
C ARG A 82 -2.21 13.40 11.74
N ARG A 83 -2.63 12.86 10.59
CA ARG A 83 -3.45 11.64 10.53
C ARG A 83 -2.73 10.43 11.12
N ILE A 84 -1.45 10.24 10.78
CA ILE A 84 -0.61 9.19 11.37
C ILE A 84 -0.49 9.38 12.89
N GLY A 85 -0.32 10.62 13.35
CA GLY A 85 -0.29 10.96 14.78
C GLY A 85 -1.55 10.52 15.51
N VAL A 86 -2.73 10.86 14.98
CA VAL A 86 -4.02 10.45 15.54
C VAL A 86 -4.12 8.93 15.65
N TRP A 87 -3.83 8.18 14.58
CA TRP A 87 -3.89 6.72 14.61
C TRP A 87 -2.93 6.09 15.62
N ARG A 88 -1.73 6.66 15.75
CA ARG A 88 -0.78 6.20 16.77
C ARG A 88 -1.34 6.41 18.17
N ASP A 89 -1.91 7.59 18.42
CA ASP A 89 -2.45 7.97 19.74
C ASP A 89 -3.72 7.17 20.08
N ASP A 90 -4.51 6.78 19.07
CA ASP A 90 -5.65 5.84 19.17
C ASP A 90 -5.21 4.37 19.39
N GLY A 91 -3.91 4.09 19.47
CA GLY A 91 -3.38 2.76 19.73
C GLY A 91 -3.44 1.81 18.53
N VAL A 92 -3.49 2.33 17.30
CA VAL A 92 -3.41 1.50 16.09
C VAL A 92 -2.06 0.78 16.05
N PRO A 93 -2.03 -0.56 16.05
CA PRO A 93 -0.79 -1.31 16.19
C PRO A 93 0.05 -1.27 14.90
N CYS A 94 -0.62 -1.20 13.74
CA CYS A 94 0.01 -1.30 12.43
C CYS A 94 -0.72 -0.46 11.39
N LEU A 95 0.03 0.27 10.55
CA LEU A 95 -0.47 0.89 9.32
C LEU A 95 -0.04 0.02 8.13
N ALA A 96 -1.00 -0.50 7.38
CA ALA A 96 -0.77 -1.34 6.21
C ALA A 96 -1.04 -0.56 4.93
N PHE A 97 0.02 -0.15 4.23
CA PHE A 97 -0.06 0.51 2.93
C PHE A 97 -0.22 -0.54 1.83
N LEU A 98 -1.25 -0.39 1.00
CA LEU A 98 -1.58 -1.30 -0.08
C LEU A 98 -1.29 -0.62 -1.41
N ILE A 99 -0.48 -1.27 -2.24
CA ILE A 99 -0.10 -0.80 -3.59
C ILE A 99 -0.64 -1.81 -4.60
N GLY A 100 -1.54 -1.36 -5.47
CA GLY A 100 -2.16 -2.17 -6.51
C GLY A 100 -1.22 -2.55 -7.64
N GLY A 101 -1.64 -3.49 -8.49
CA GLY A 101 -0.90 -3.88 -9.69
C GLY A 101 -1.14 -2.91 -10.86
N ALA A 102 -0.68 -3.28 -12.06
CA ALA A 102 -0.81 -2.48 -13.27
C ALA A 102 -2.27 -2.11 -13.64
N ASP A 103 -3.24 -2.95 -13.24
CA ASP A 103 -4.65 -2.72 -13.49
C ASP A 103 -5.32 -1.87 -12.37
N GLY A 104 -4.60 -1.56 -11.29
CA GLY A 104 -5.11 -0.86 -10.10
C GLY A 104 -5.71 -1.80 -9.03
N HIS A 105 -6.34 -1.24 -8.00
CA HIS A 105 -6.93 -2.03 -6.92
C HIS A 105 -8.25 -2.70 -7.34
N GLY A 106 -8.51 -3.91 -6.82
CA GLY A 106 -9.84 -4.51 -6.85
C GLY A 106 -10.78 -3.83 -5.85
N THR A 107 -12.08 -3.85 -6.14
CA THR A 107 -13.11 -3.16 -5.34
C THR A 107 -13.13 -3.59 -3.86
N ALA A 108 -12.75 -4.83 -3.57
CA ALA A 108 -12.65 -5.35 -2.20
C ALA A 108 -11.59 -4.61 -1.37
N VAL A 109 -10.44 -4.26 -1.97
CA VAL A 109 -9.38 -3.49 -1.29
C VAL A 109 -9.87 -2.09 -0.97
N LEU A 110 -10.46 -1.40 -1.94
CA LEU A 110 -10.97 -0.04 -1.76
C LEU A 110 -12.09 0.04 -0.72
N LYS A 111 -12.92 -1.00 -0.61
CA LYS A 111 -13.97 -1.09 0.42
C LYS A 111 -13.43 -1.38 1.82
N ARG A 112 -12.34 -2.15 1.92
CA ARG A 112 -11.70 -2.49 3.20
C ARG A 112 -10.79 -1.35 3.69
N ALA A 113 -10.26 -0.54 2.80
CA ALA A 113 -9.35 0.55 3.16
C ALA A 113 -10.02 1.52 4.15
N ASP A 114 -9.33 1.79 5.26
CA ASP A 114 -9.72 2.80 6.24
C ASP A 114 -9.41 4.22 5.71
N LEU A 115 -8.44 4.33 4.81
CA LEU A 115 -8.16 5.51 4.01
C LEU A 115 -7.73 5.10 2.60
N THR A 116 -8.33 5.71 1.59
CA THR A 116 -7.77 5.72 0.22
C THR A 116 -7.02 7.03 0.02
N LEU A 117 -5.72 6.95 -0.21
CA LEU A 117 -4.82 8.09 -0.37
C LEU A 117 -4.41 8.24 -1.83
N SER A 118 -4.46 9.46 -2.34
CA SER A 118 -4.01 9.82 -3.69
C SER A 118 -2.78 10.74 -3.61
N PHE A 119 -1.74 10.43 -4.39
CA PHE A 119 -0.58 11.32 -4.60
C PHE A 119 -0.80 12.33 -5.73
N GLY A 120 -1.97 12.33 -6.37
CA GLY A 120 -2.33 13.28 -7.40
C GLY A 120 -3.14 12.65 -8.54
N PRO A 121 -3.53 13.45 -9.54
CA PRO A 121 -4.32 12.97 -10.68
C PRO A 121 -3.51 12.12 -11.68
N MET A 122 -2.18 12.12 -11.56
CA MET A 122 -1.30 11.34 -12.43
C MET A 122 -1.27 9.87 -12.01
N VAL A 123 -1.16 8.97 -12.98
CA VAL A 123 -0.95 7.54 -12.73
C VAL A 123 0.53 7.30 -12.49
N TRP A 124 0.86 6.75 -11.33
CA TRP A 124 2.22 6.36 -10.97
C TRP A 124 2.41 4.88 -11.29
N PRO A 125 3.56 4.48 -11.88
CA PRO A 125 3.92 3.07 -11.97
C PRO A 125 3.98 2.45 -10.58
N HIS A 126 3.38 1.28 -10.40
CA HIS A 126 3.25 0.63 -9.09
C HIS A 126 4.57 0.21 -8.43
N LEU A 127 5.69 0.22 -9.16
CA LEU A 127 7.04 -0.06 -8.64
C LEU A 127 7.88 1.20 -8.36
N LEU A 128 7.28 2.39 -8.54
CA LEU A 128 7.91 3.69 -8.25
C LEU A 128 7.52 4.18 -6.85
#